data_AF-A0A2H6MY90-F1
#
_entry.id   AF-A0A2H6MY90-F1
#
_cell.length_a   1.000
_cell.length_b   1.000
_cell.length_c   1.000
_cell.angle_alpha   90.00
_cell.angle_beta   90.00
_cell.angle_gamma   90.00
#
_symmetry.space_group_name_H-M   'P 1'
#
loop_
_entity.id
_entity.type
_entity.pdbx_description
1 polymer ?
#
loop_
_entity_poly.entity_id
_entity_poly.type
_entity_poly.pdbx_seq_one_letter_code
_entity_poly.pdbx_strand_id
1 'polypeptide(L)'
;PGFVVTLSNRMNYFQVAKTVAQRLNTDPMLLQFFKSQGDGPGNPLRHNYDGTLRDLLQFFKPRQPKKLYYQQLKMKITDFENRRSFKCIWLNSQFREEEITLYPDKHGCVRDLLDECKKAVELAERGSGKLRLLEIVSYKIIGVHQEDELLECLSPATSRTFRIEEIPLDQVEL
;
A
#
# COMPACT_ATOMS: atom_id res chain seq x y z
N PRO A 1 11.98 -8.78 22.09
CA PRO A 1 12.48 -7.71 23.00
C PRO A 1 12.62 -6.39 22.24
N GLY A 2 12.32 -5.25 22.88
CA GLY A 2 12.55 -3.91 22.32
C GLY A 2 13.91 -3.34 22.72
N PHE A 3 14.16 -2.07 22.42
CA PHE A 3 15.32 -1.32 22.91
C PHE A 3 14.88 0.01 23.51
N VAL A 4 15.69 0.53 24.43
CA VAL A 4 15.46 1.83 25.06
C VAL A 4 16.19 2.91 24.27
N VAL A 5 15.51 4.03 24.03
CA VAL A 5 16.08 5.23 23.40
C VAL A 5 15.78 6.43 24.29
N THR A 6 16.81 7.23 24.58
CA THR A 6 16.64 8.50 25.29
C THR A 6 16.27 9.58 24.29
N LEU A 7 15.10 10.20 24.47
CA LEU A 7 14.52 11.21 23.59
C LEU A 7 14.04 12.42 24.40
N SER A 8 13.79 13.55 23.74
CA SER A 8 13.17 14.73 24.34
C SER A 8 11.67 14.77 24.07
N ASN A 9 10.87 15.14 25.08
CA ASN A 9 9.42 15.31 24.94
C ASN A 9 9.02 16.35 23.86
N ARG A 10 9.93 17.28 23.51
CA ARG A 10 9.69 18.31 22.50
C ARG A 10 10.01 17.85 21.07
N MET A 11 10.51 16.63 20.89
CA MET A 11 10.87 16.13 19.57
C MET A 11 9.63 15.97 18.69
N ASN A 12 9.73 16.41 17.44
CA ASN A 12 8.74 16.13 16.40
C ASN A 12 8.94 14.73 15.79
N TYR A 13 8.05 14.34 14.88
CA TYR A 13 8.10 13.04 14.21
C TYR A 13 9.49 12.74 13.61
N PHE A 14 10.03 13.66 12.80
CA PHE A 14 11.28 13.45 12.09
C PHE A 14 12.49 13.29 13.03
N GLN A 15 12.53 14.04 14.13
CA GLN A 15 13.60 13.92 15.14
C GLN A 15 13.56 12.58 15.87
N VAL A 16 12.36 12.07 16.21
CA VAL A 16 12.19 10.73 16.78
C VAL A 16 12.64 9.67 15.77
N ALA A 17 12.13 9.74 14.54
CA ALA A 17 12.47 8.81 13.46
C ALA A 17 13.99 8.75 13.23
N LYS A 18 14.65 9.91 13.15
CA LYS A 18 16.11 10.01 12.96
C LYS A 18 16.89 9.30 14.06
N THR A 19 16.50 9.50 15.32
CA THR A 19 17.21 8.89 16.47
C THR A 19 17.02 7.38 16.50
N VAL A 20 15.80 6.90 16.24
CA VAL A 20 15.48 5.47 16.18
C VAL A 20 16.18 4.79 15.01
N ALA A 21 16.20 5.43 13.84
CA ALA A 21 16.85 4.92 12.63
C ALA A 21 18.36 4.78 12.79
N GLN A 22 19.02 5.74 13.46
CA GLN A 22 20.44 5.63 13.83
C GLN A 22 20.72 4.39 14.68
N ARG A 23 19.84 4.07 15.63
CA ARG A 23 19.98 2.87 16.47
C ARG A 23 19.76 1.57 15.69
N LEU A 24 18.95 1.61 14.64
CA LEU A 24 18.63 0.48 13.77
C LEU A 24 19.55 0.37 12.55
N ASN A 25 20.43 1.34 12.32
CA ASN A 25 21.25 1.46 11.12
C ASN A 25 20.42 1.41 9.81
N THR A 26 19.33 2.18 9.76
CA THR A 26 18.43 2.28 8.61
C THR A 26 18.12 3.74 8.26
N ASP A 27 17.45 3.96 7.13
CA ASP A 27 16.94 5.28 6.75
C ASP A 27 15.67 5.60 7.57
N PRO A 28 15.56 6.79 8.21
CA PRO A 28 14.34 7.22 8.90
C PRO A 28 13.07 7.12 8.07
N MET A 29 13.16 7.26 6.74
CA MET A 29 12.04 7.15 5.81
C MET A 29 11.60 5.71 5.59
N LEU A 30 12.36 4.71 6.02
CA LEU A 30 11.99 3.30 5.98
C LEU A 30 11.38 2.81 7.30
N LEU A 31 10.90 3.72 8.15
CA LEU A 31 10.25 3.38 9.42
C LEU A 31 8.82 3.93 9.45
N GLN A 32 7.87 3.09 9.85
CA GLN A 32 6.54 3.53 10.25
C GLN A 32 6.33 3.28 11.75
N PHE A 33 5.91 4.32 12.46
CA PHE A 33 5.59 4.26 13.88
C PHE A 33 4.10 4.04 14.09
N PHE A 34 3.73 3.58 15.28
CA PHE A 34 2.34 3.40 15.70
C PHE A 34 2.08 4.15 16.99
N LYS A 35 0.87 4.70 17.13
CA LYS A 35 0.38 5.20 18.43
C LYS A 35 0.32 4.05 19.42
N SER A 36 0.41 4.34 20.72
CA SER A 36 0.21 3.32 21.75
C SER A 36 -1.27 3.11 22.01
N GLN A 37 -1.72 1.85 22.08
CA GLN A 37 -3.07 1.50 22.51
C GLN A 37 -3.01 0.32 23.49
N GLY A 38 -3.20 0.61 24.78
CA GLY A 38 -2.99 -0.38 25.84
C GLY A 38 -1.56 -0.92 25.80
N ASP A 39 -1.42 -2.25 25.74
CA ASP A 39 -0.13 -2.94 25.67
C ASP A 39 0.34 -3.22 24.23
N GLY A 40 -0.39 -2.82 23.19
CA GLY A 40 -0.10 -3.12 21.78
C GLY A 40 0.10 -1.90 20.88
N PRO A 41 0.53 -2.12 19.62
CA PRO A 41 0.49 -1.08 18.60
C PRO A 41 -0.96 -0.69 18.33
N GLY A 42 -1.25 0.60 18.40
CA GLY A 42 -2.50 1.18 17.92
C GLY A 42 -2.39 1.58 16.45
N ASN A 43 -3.10 2.65 16.06
CA ASN A 43 -3.12 3.12 14.69
C ASN A 43 -1.73 3.59 14.18
N PRO A 44 -1.42 3.38 12.88
CA PRO A 44 -0.22 3.93 12.25
C PRO A 44 -0.14 5.45 12.44
N LEU A 45 1.06 5.93 12.72
CA LEU A 45 1.36 7.35 12.82
C LEU A 45 1.82 7.86 11.45
N ARG A 46 1.09 8.84 10.90
CA ARG A 46 1.42 9.45 9.61
C ARG A 46 2.81 10.11 9.64
N HIS A 47 3.54 10.05 8.54
CA HIS A 47 4.86 10.68 8.42
C HIS A 47 4.83 12.20 8.64
N ASN A 48 3.70 12.84 8.31
CA ASN A 48 3.45 14.28 8.49
C ASN A 48 2.75 14.61 9.81
N TYR A 49 2.97 13.83 10.86
CA TYR A 49 2.41 14.12 12.17
C TYR A 49 2.96 15.43 12.75
N ASP A 50 2.09 16.43 12.90
CA ASP A 50 2.44 17.78 13.36
C ASP A 50 2.59 17.92 14.89
N GLY A 51 2.42 16.83 15.64
CA GLY A 51 2.57 16.84 17.10
C GLY A 51 3.99 16.50 17.58
N THR A 52 4.12 16.41 18.90
CA THR A 52 5.37 16.11 19.60
C THR A 52 5.36 14.72 20.22
N LEU A 53 6.54 14.24 20.63
CA LEU A 53 6.66 13.00 21.41
C LEU A 53 5.83 13.05 22.71
N ARG A 54 5.70 14.22 23.34
CA ARG A 54 4.84 14.39 24.53
C ARG A 54 3.40 13.98 24.24
N ASP A 55 2.86 14.40 23.10
CA ASP A 55 1.48 14.15 22.70
C ASP A 55 1.23 12.66 22.43
N LEU A 56 2.24 11.94 21.92
CA LEU A 56 2.18 10.50 21.73
C LEU A 56 2.24 9.72 23.06
N LEU A 57 2.92 10.28 24.06
CA LEU A 57 3.19 9.62 25.34
C LEU A 57 2.23 10.04 26.46
N GLN A 58 1.26 10.92 26.20
CA GLN A 58 0.35 11.45 27.23
C GLN A 58 -0.60 10.39 27.81
N PHE A 59 -0.83 9.28 27.08
CA PHE A 59 -1.77 8.23 27.47
C PHE A 59 -1.17 7.20 28.44
N PHE A 60 0.12 7.30 28.77
CA PHE A 60 0.78 6.41 29.72
C PHE A 60 0.54 6.85 31.16
N LYS A 61 0.20 5.90 32.04
CA LYS A 61 0.11 6.16 33.49
C LYS A 61 1.50 6.52 34.06
N PRO A 62 1.61 7.27 35.17
CA PRO A 62 2.89 7.75 35.71
C PRO A 62 3.96 6.67 35.96
N ARG A 63 3.56 5.44 36.32
CA ARG A 63 4.45 4.31 36.59
C ARG A 63 4.54 3.31 35.43
N GLN A 64 3.81 3.56 34.35
CA GLN A 64 3.78 2.67 33.20
C GLN A 64 5.01 2.93 32.32
N PRO A 65 5.75 1.88 31.92
CA PRO A 65 6.82 2.02 30.94
C PRO A 65 6.27 2.62 29.63
N LYS A 66 6.89 3.71 29.18
CA LYS A 66 6.53 4.36 27.92
C LYS A 66 7.10 3.55 26.77
N LYS A 67 6.24 3.04 25.89
CA LYS A 67 6.62 2.17 24.78
C LYS A 67 5.94 2.61 23.49
N LEU A 68 6.71 2.74 22.41
CA LEU A 68 6.17 2.92 21.07
C LEU A 68 6.52 1.72 20.22
N TYR A 69 5.67 1.43 19.25
CA TYR A 69 5.85 0.36 18.28
C TYR A 69 6.25 0.96 16.94
N TYR A 70 7.01 0.19 16.17
CA TYR A 70 7.44 0.57 14.83
C TYR A 70 7.52 -0.68 13.93
N GLN A 71 7.51 -0.46 12.62
CA GLN A 71 7.85 -1.46 11.61
C GLN A 71 8.89 -0.90 10.65
N GLN A 72 9.76 -1.78 10.13
CA GLN A 72 10.68 -1.44 9.05
C GLN A 72 10.00 -1.70 7.71
N LEU A 73 10.04 -0.72 6.84
CA LEU A 73 9.46 -0.74 5.50
C LEU A 73 10.53 -1.14 4.48
N LYS A 74 10.08 -1.72 3.36
CA LYS A 74 10.93 -1.99 2.19
C LYS A 74 10.98 -0.81 1.21
N MET A 75 10.26 0.27 1.51
CA MET A 75 10.16 1.47 0.68
C MET A 75 9.87 2.70 1.56
N LYS A 76 10.00 3.91 1.01
CA LYS A 76 9.79 5.15 1.77
C LYS A 76 8.36 5.24 2.30
N ILE A 77 8.20 5.74 3.52
CA ILE A 77 6.91 5.88 4.20
C ILE A 77 5.95 6.78 3.43
N THR A 78 6.44 7.82 2.76
CA THR A 78 5.63 8.70 1.90
C THR A 78 4.93 7.92 0.81
N ASP A 79 5.67 7.05 0.14
CA ASP A 79 5.19 6.25 -0.98
C ASP A 79 4.30 5.13 -0.44
N PHE A 80 4.67 4.52 0.69
CA PHE A 80 3.88 3.49 1.36
C PHE A 80 2.49 4.00 1.80
N GLU A 81 2.40 5.22 2.34
CA GLU A 81 1.13 5.86 2.75
C GLU A 81 0.27 6.31 1.55
N ASN A 82 0.87 6.46 0.38
CA ASN A 82 0.15 6.79 -0.84
C ASN A 82 -0.29 5.57 -1.63
N ARG A 83 0.21 4.37 -1.31
CA ARG A 83 -0.26 3.14 -1.95
C ARG A 83 -1.59 2.67 -1.39
N ARG A 84 -2.47 2.20 -2.27
CA ARG A 84 -3.75 1.56 -1.92
C ARG A 84 -3.68 0.07 -2.28
N SER A 85 -4.14 -0.79 -1.37
CA SER A 85 -4.37 -2.20 -1.69
C SER A 85 -5.52 -2.30 -2.71
N PHE A 86 -5.25 -2.87 -3.87
CA PHE A 86 -6.22 -3.16 -4.92
C PHE A 86 -6.29 -4.67 -5.14
N LYS A 87 -7.39 -5.30 -4.73
CA LYS A 87 -7.61 -6.74 -4.92
C LYS A 87 -8.35 -6.97 -6.22
N CYS A 88 -7.85 -7.87 -7.06
CA CYS A 88 -8.46 -8.22 -8.33
C CYS A 88 -8.06 -9.65 -8.74
N ILE A 89 -8.59 -10.11 -9.87
CA ILE A 89 -8.26 -11.39 -10.48
C ILE A 89 -7.27 -11.15 -11.63
N TRP A 90 -6.20 -11.93 -11.67
CA TRP A 90 -5.36 -12.10 -12.85
C TRP A 90 -5.86 -13.30 -13.65
N LEU A 91 -6.16 -13.12 -14.94
CA LEU A 91 -6.43 -14.22 -15.86
C LEU A 91 -5.15 -14.53 -16.64
N ASN A 92 -4.52 -15.66 -16.32
CA ASN A 92 -3.26 -16.04 -16.94
C ASN A 92 -3.44 -16.60 -18.37
N SER A 93 -2.33 -16.87 -19.05
CA SER A 93 -2.31 -17.39 -20.42
C SER A 93 -2.92 -18.80 -20.57
N GLN A 94 -3.08 -19.54 -19.48
CA GLN A 94 -3.79 -20.83 -19.43
C GLN A 94 -5.29 -20.68 -19.11
N PHE A 95 -5.83 -19.46 -19.15
CA PHE A 95 -7.22 -19.14 -18.81
C PHE A 95 -7.61 -19.59 -17.39
N ARG A 96 -6.67 -19.48 -16.44
CA ARG A 96 -6.94 -19.71 -15.01
C ARG A 96 -6.95 -18.39 -14.27
N GLU A 97 -7.90 -18.28 -13.34
CA GLU A 97 -8.06 -17.13 -12.48
C GLU A 97 -7.20 -17.27 -11.22
N GLU A 98 -6.42 -16.23 -10.92
CA GLU A 98 -5.56 -16.14 -9.75
C GLU A 98 -5.90 -14.85 -8.98
N GLU A 99 -6.10 -14.94 -7.67
CA GLU A 99 -6.26 -13.75 -6.84
C GLU A 99 -4.94 -13.00 -6.73
N ILE A 100 -4.95 -11.70 -7.02
CA ILE A 100 -3.78 -10.84 -6.91
C ILE A 100 -4.12 -9.56 -6.13
N THR A 101 -3.18 -9.13 -5.29
CA THR A 101 -3.27 -7.85 -4.59
C THR A 101 -2.15 -6.94 -5.07
N LEU A 102 -2.52 -5.83 -5.69
CA LEU A 102 -1.62 -4.81 -6.23
C LEU A 102 -1.62 -3.57 -5.35
N TYR A 103 -0.58 -2.76 -5.45
CA TYR A 103 -0.38 -1.58 -4.60
C TYR A 103 -0.02 -0.33 -5.42
N PRO A 104 -0.90 0.14 -6.33
CA PRO A 104 -0.70 1.39 -7.05
C PRO A 104 -0.84 2.60 -6.11
N ASP A 105 -0.43 3.78 -6.59
CA ASP A 105 -0.74 5.04 -5.93
C ASP A 105 -2.27 5.24 -5.89
N LYS A 106 -2.81 5.67 -4.75
CA LYS A 106 -4.25 5.87 -4.54
C LYS A 106 -4.84 6.98 -5.42
N HIS A 107 -4.01 7.90 -5.89
CA HIS A 107 -4.37 8.97 -6.82
C HIS A 107 -3.99 8.65 -8.28
N GLY A 108 -3.50 7.44 -8.53
CA GLY A 108 -3.16 6.96 -9.87
C GLY A 108 -4.39 6.63 -10.72
N CYS A 109 -4.10 6.13 -11.92
CA CYS A 109 -5.06 5.72 -12.93
C CYS A 109 -4.99 4.21 -13.21
N VAL A 110 -5.88 3.71 -14.07
CA VAL A 110 -5.92 2.31 -14.49
C VAL A 110 -4.59 1.88 -15.12
N ARG A 111 -3.91 2.75 -15.89
CA ARG A 111 -2.56 2.47 -16.42
C ARG A 111 -1.58 2.06 -15.32
N ASP A 112 -1.54 2.79 -14.21
CA ASP A 112 -0.63 2.51 -13.10
C ASP A 112 -0.91 1.13 -12.48
N LEU A 113 -2.19 0.77 -12.36
CA LEU A 113 -2.61 -0.55 -11.89
C LEU A 113 -2.18 -1.66 -12.86
N LEU A 114 -2.35 -1.47 -14.16
CA LEU A 114 -1.93 -2.42 -15.19
C LEU A 114 -0.40 -2.60 -15.20
N ASP A 115 0.36 -1.52 -15.06
CA ASP A 115 1.82 -1.58 -14.95
C ASP A 115 2.30 -2.31 -13.69
N GLU A 116 1.62 -2.12 -12.54
CA GLU A 116 1.91 -2.91 -11.33
C GLU A 116 1.58 -4.40 -11.53
N CYS A 117 0.48 -4.73 -12.22
CA CYS A 117 0.16 -6.11 -12.56
C CYS A 117 1.23 -6.72 -13.47
N LYS A 118 1.64 -6.01 -14.52
CA LYS A 118 2.65 -6.46 -15.49
C LYS A 118 4.01 -6.75 -14.86
N LYS A 119 4.38 -6.07 -13.77
CA LYS A 119 5.60 -6.36 -12.99
C LYS A 119 5.47 -7.60 -12.10
N ALA A 120 4.24 -8.00 -11.77
CA ALA A 120 3.94 -9.06 -10.80
C ALA A 120 3.63 -10.42 -11.45
N VAL A 121 3.39 -10.45 -12.76
CA VAL A 121 2.96 -11.65 -13.49
C VAL A 121 3.87 -11.96 -14.67
N GLU A 122 3.87 -13.23 -15.10
CA GLU A 122 4.52 -13.66 -16.33
C GLU A 122 3.49 -13.65 -17.47
N LEU A 123 3.83 -12.97 -18.58
CA LEU A 123 2.99 -12.89 -19.78
C LEU A 123 3.33 -14.02 -20.75
N ALA A 124 2.45 -14.27 -21.72
CA ALA A 124 2.74 -15.24 -22.76
C ALA A 124 3.94 -14.79 -23.63
N GLU A 125 4.86 -15.71 -23.95
CA GLU A 125 6.05 -15.39 -24.76
C GLU A 125 5.75 -14.72 -26.11
N ARG A 126 4.59 -15.05 -26.70
CA ARG A 126 4.11 -14.48 -27.97
C ARG A 126 2.76 -13.76 -27.79
N GLY A 127 2.50 -13.27 -26.59
CA GLY A 127 1.33 -12.45 -26.28
C GLY A 127 1.46 -11.03 -26.84
N SER A 128 0.41 -10.23 -26.66
CA SER A 128 0.43 -8.83 -27.09
C SER A 128 1.30 -7.94 -26.20
N GLY A 129 1.58 -8.38 -24.97
CA GLY A 129 2.22 -7.56 -23.94
C GLY A 129 1.35 -6.41 -23.43
N LYS A 130 0.10 -6.29 -23.87
CA LYS A 130 -0.85 -5.23 -23.50
C LYS A 130 -1.91 -5.81 -22.57
N LEU A 131 -2.17 -5.14 -21.46
CA LEU A 131 -3.16 -5.57 -20.47
C LEU A 131 -4.43 -4.72 -20.58
N ARG A 132 -5.56 -5.26 -20.14
CA ARG A 132 -6.80 -4.49 -19.94
C ARG A 132 -7.41 -4.79 -18.57
N LEU A 133 -8.20 -3.84 -18.06
CA LEU A 133 -8.98 -4.00 -16.84
C LEU A 133 -10.46 -4.18 -17.20
N LEU A 134 -11.03 -5.31 -16.78
CA LEU A 134 -12.43 -5.64 -16.93
C LEU A 134 -13.16 -5.49 -15.59
N GLU A 135 -14.42 -5.08 -15.67
CA GLU A 135 -15.34 -5.07 -14.54
C GLU A 135 -16.39 -6.16 -14.71
N ILE A 136 -16.49 -7.04 -13.72
CA ILE A 136 -17.37 -8.20 -13.72
C ILE A 136 -18.38 -8.11 -12.58
N VAL A 137 -19.65 -8.29 -12.90
CA VAL A 137 -20.76 -8.42 -11.94
C VAL A 137 -21.60 -9.63 -12.34
N SER A 138 -21.88 -10.50 -11.37
CA SER A 138 -22.68 -11.72 -11.60
C SER A 138 -22.18 -12.55 -12.78
N TYR A 139 -20.86 -12.75 -12.86
CA TYR A 139 -20.17 -13.50 -13.91
C TYR A 139 -20.32 -12.93 -15.33
N LYS A 140 -20.70 -11.66 -15.47
CA LYS A 140 -20.78 -10.95 -16.75
C LYS A 140 -19.84 -9.76 -16.75
N ILE A 141 -19.12 -9.57 -17.85
CA ILE A 141 -18.36 -8.34 -18.09
C ILE A 141 -19.37 -7.22 -18.31
N ILE A 142 -19.33 -6.20 -17.46
CA ILE A 142 -20.22 -5.03 -17.54
C ILE A 142 -19.49 -3.79 -18.08
N GLY A 143 -18.16 -3.81 -18.12
CA GLY A 143 -17.35 -2.72 -18.62
C GLY A 143 -15.89 -3.11 -18.87
N VAL A 144 -15.24 -2.34 -19.74
CA VAL A 144 -13.79 -2.32 -19.96
C VAL A 144 -13.32 -0.92 -19.59
N HIS A 145 -12.43 -0.83 -18.61
CA HIS A 145 -11.94 0.46 -18.12
C HIS A 145 -10.83 1.00 -19.02
N GLN A 146 -10.86 2.32 -19.25
CA GLN A 146 -9.83 3.01 -20.00
C GLN A 146 -8.62 3.31 -19.13
N GLU A 147 -7.42 3.34 -19.73
CA GLU A 147 -6.16 3.53 -19.01
C GLU A 147 -6.06 4.86 -18.24
N ASP A 148 -6.72 5.90 -18.72
CA ASP A 148 -6.74 7.25 -18.15
C ASP A 148 -7.76 7.43 -17.02
N GLU A 149 -8.63 6.45 -16.80
CA GLU A 149 -9.60 6.49 -15.70
C GLU A 149 -8.90 6.44 -14.34
N LEU A 150 -9.31 7.32 -13.42
CA LEU A 150 -8.73 7.38 -12.08
C LEU A 150 -9.17 6.20 -11.23
N LEU A 151 -8.26 5.66 -10.40
CA LEU A 151 -8.57 4.52 -9.52
C LEU A 151 -9.61 4.86 -8.43
N GLU A 152 -9.83 6.13 -8.15
CA GLU A 152 -10.89 6.60 -7.25
C GLU A 152 -12.30 6.53 -7.88
N CYS A 153 -12.40 6.52 -9.22
CA CYS A 153 -13.65 6.35 -9.94
C CYS A 153 -14.13 4.89 -9.94
N LEU A 154 -13.21 3.94 -9.74
CA LEU A 154 -13.53 2.52 -9.65
C LEU A 154 -14.33 2.22 -8.38
N SER A 155 -15.50 1.61 -8.56
CA SER A 155 -16.41 1.34 -7.45
C SER A 155 -15.79 0.38 -6.42
N PRO A 156 -15.79 0.71 -5.11
CA PRO A 156 -15.25 -0.16 -4.06
C PRO A 156 -16.24 -1.26 -3.61
N ALA A 157 -17.36 -1.44 -4.30
CA ALA A 157 -18.41 -2.37 -3.89
C ALA A 157 -17.92 -3.83 -3.97
N THR A 158 -18.19 -4.61 -2.92
CA THR A 158 -17.81 -6.04 -2.84
C THR A 158 -18.52 -6.93 -3.86
N SER A 159 -19.61 -6.45 -4.47
CA SER A 159 -20.32 -7.15 -5.55
C SER A 159 -19.62 -7.05 -6.91
N ARG A 160 -18.58 -6.21 -7.03
CA ARG A 160 -17.80 -6.03 -8.25
C ARG A 160 -16.49 -6.79 -8.15
N THR A 161 -16.18 -7.54 -9.20
CA THR A 161 -14.90 -8.21 -9.37
C THR A 161 -14.16 -7.51 -10.49
N PHE A 162 -12.96 -7.02 -10.20
CA PHE A 162 -12.06 -6.50 -11.22
C PHE A 162 -11.16 -7.63 -11.72
N ARG A 163 -10.98 -7.74 -13.03
CA ARG A 163 -10.10 -8.72 -13.64
C ARG A 163 -9.13 -8.05 -14.60
N ILE A 164 -7.85 -8.34 -14.45
CA ILE A 164 -6.79 -7.94 -15.38
C ILE A 164 -6.45 -9.16 -16.23
N GLU A 165 -6.31 -8.94 -17.53
CA GLU A 165 -5.93 -9.97 -18.49
C GLU A 165 -5.09 -9.38 -19.61
N GLU A 166 -4.27 -10.22 -20.26
CA GLU A 166 -3.57 -9.85 -21.48
C GLU A 166 -4.54 -9.81 -22.66
N ILE A 167 -4.50 -8.73 -23.45
CA ILE A 167 -5.33 -8.56 -24.64
C ILE A 167 -4.86 -9.58 -25.69
N PRO A 168 -5.74 -10.46 -26.21
CA PRO A 168 -5.39 -11.36 -27.30
C PRO A 168 -4.92 -10.60 -28.55
N LEU A 169 -4.00 -11.17 -29.33
CA LEU A 169 -3.40 -10.50 -30.51
C LEU A 169 -4.45 -10.02 -31.52
N ASP A 170 -5.50 -10.81 -31.73
CA ASP A 170 -6.63 -10.51 -32.62
C ASP A 170 -7.50 -9.35 -32.14
N GLN A 171 -7.30 -8.86 -30.91
CA GLN A 171 -8.08 -7.79 -30.28
C GLN A 171 -7.27 -6.51 -30.03
N VAL A 172 -6.01 -6.44 -30.48
CA VAL A 172 -5.13 -5.29 -30.19
C VAL A 172 -5.46 -4.06 -31.04
N GLU A 173 -5.98 -4.24 -32.25
CA GLU A 173 -6.25 -3.18 -33.24
C GLU A 173 -7.73 -3.04 -33.62
N LEU A 174 -8.63 -3.62 -32.82
CA LEU A 174 -10.09 -3.45 -32.97
C LEU A 174 -10.55 -2.12 -32.34
#